data_AF-A0A4Q6AJS0-F1
#
_entry.id   AF-A0A4Q6AJS0-F1
#
_cell.length_a   1.000
_cell.length_b   1.000
_cell.length_c   1.000
_cell.angle_alpha   90.00
_cell.angle_beta   90.00
_cell.angle_gamma   90.00
#
_symmetry.space_group_name_H-M   'P 1'
#
loop_
_entity.id
_entity.type
_entity.pdbx_description
1 polymer ?
#
loop_
_entity_poly.entity_id
_entity_poly.type
_entity_poly.pdbx_seq_one_letter_code
_entity_poly.pdbx_strand_id
1 'polypeptide(L)'
;MGTGEVNSSRSSYAGMGMYKSTDKGKTWKWIGLPDSHHIGKVQLHPTDANTAWVAVLGHLYSPNRERGVYKTTDGGQTWKKTLYVDDNTGAVDLDINPQNPNELYAAMWYRTRRAWNFEAAGKTTGIYKSTDGGTTWTNITKGANGFPQHEQLGRIGLAVSPKNPQTVYAILDNQKDKPDTAKKDTLVYALADLNNLTKESFEQLEERKIDTLLKRYRLLGRYTAKQLKEQVATGQLNATALYDYLYINTGFEGTPVGMEIYRSDNGGQSWRKTHDKEIPGNMSYGYYFAKVYTSPTNTEKVFALGLYAIVSTDGGKTWKTMDKGNVHADHHALWINPKRDSHLINGNDGG
;
A
#
# COMPACT_ATOMS: atom_id res chain seq x y z
N MET A 1 8.20 19.89 -2.50
CA MET A 1 6.84 19.34 -2.41
C MET A 1 6.60 18.49 -3.64
N GLY A 2 6.22 17.24 -3.46
CA GLY A 2 5.59 16.44 -4.54
C GLY A 2 4.09 16.54 -4.40
N THR A 3 3.37 16.54 -5.53
CA THR A 3 1.91 16.71 -5.56
C THR A 3 1.19 15.43 -5.97
N GLY A 4 -0.12 15.41 -5.73
CA GLY A 4 -0.99 14.27 -6.01
C GLY A 4 -1.14 13.34 -4.83
N GLU A 5 -2.31 12.72 -4.71
CA GLU A 5 -2.66 11.88 -3.59
C GLU A 5 -1.95 10.51 -3.67
N VAL A 6 -1.10 10.19 -2.70
CA VAL A 6 -0.36 8.91 -2.69
C VAL A 6 -1.26 7.69 -2.48
N ASN A 7 -2.49 7.89 -2.00
CA ASN A 7 -3.44 6.82 -1.73
C ASN A 7 -4.09 6.32 -3.04
N SER A 8 -4.86 5.24 -2.94
CA SER A 8 -5.57 4.64 -4.09
C SER A 8 -7.06 4.61 -3.86
N SER A 9 -7.62 5.63 -3.20
CA SER A 9 -9.06 5.69 -2.94
C SER A 9 -9.84 5.81 -4.26
N ARG A 10 -11.17 5.71 -4.19
CA ARG A 10 -12.03 5.97 -5.37
C ARG A 10 -11.94 7.41 -5.85
N SER A 11 -11.60 8.33 -4.96
CA SER A 11 -11.55 9.76 -5.17
C SER A 11 -10.13 10.27 -4.93
N SER A 12 -9.15 9.67 -5.59
CA SER A 12 -7.76 10.13 -5.52
C SER A 12 -7.40 11.00 -6.71
N TYR A 13 -6.81 12.17 -6.42
CA TYR A 13 -6.54 13.19 -7.42
C TYR A 13 -5.08 13.22 -7.85
N ALA A 14 -4.88 13.35 -9.16
CA ALA A 14 -3.57 13.56 -9.75
C ALA A 14 -3.04 14.96 -9.38
N GLY A 15 -1.74 15.02 -9.11
CA GLY A 15 -0.97 16.24 -8.98
C GLY A 15 -0.25 16.60 -10.27
N MET A 16 0.54 17.67 -10.17
CA MET A 16 1.24 18.33 -11.27
C MET A 16 2.77 18.13 -11.20
N GLY A 17 3.24 17.14 -10.45
CA GLY A 17 4.66 16.87 -10.27
C GLY A 17 5.30 17.59 -9.08
N MET A 18 6.50 18.13 -9.31
CA MET A 18 7.40 18.60 -8.26
C MET A 18 7.48 20.12 -8.19
N TYR A 19 7.47 20.64 -6.97
CA TYR A 19 7.67 22.06 -6.65
C TYR A 19 8.77 22.22 -5.61
N LYS A 20 9.57 23.28 -5.75
CA LYS A 20 10.65 23.66 -4.83
C LYS A 20 10.41 25.06 -4.28
N SER A 21 10.65 25.20 -2.98
CA SER A 21 10.72 26.49 -2.31
C SER A 21 12.10 26.64 -1.69
N THR A 22 12.65 27.84 -1.74
CA THR A 22 13.92 28.22 -1.10
C THR A 22 13.73 29.33 -0.06
N ASP A 23 12.49 29.72 0.23
CA ASP A 23 12.13 30.86 1.07
C ASP A 23 11.16 30.47 2.20
N LYS A 24 11.33 29.23 2.70
CA LYS A 24 10.52 28.63 3.77
C LYS A 24 9.03 28.48 3.42
N GLY A 25 8.75 28.21 2.14
CA GLY A 25 7.40 27.92 1.65
C GLY A 25 6.57 29.14 1.26
N LYS A 26 7.16 30.35 1.22
CA LYS A 26 6.46 31.57 0.78
C LYS A 26 6.19 31.55 -0.72
N THR A 27 7.15 31.09 -1.52
CA THR A 27 6.99 30.90 -2.96
C THR A 27 7.42 29.50 -3.38
N TRP A 28 6.80 29.01 -4.46
CA TRP A 28 7.02 27.68 -5.00
C TRP A 28 7.26 27.76 -6.50
N LYS A 29 8.38 27.19 -6.95
CA LYS A 29 8.71 27.03 -8.36
C LYS A 29 8.43 25.60 -8.79
N TRP A 30 7.69 25.42 -9.88
CA TRP A 30 7.53 24.11 -10.51
C TRP A 30 8.86 23.66 -11.12
N ILE A 31 9.24 22.40 -10.89
CA ILE A 31 10.55 21.84 -11.24
C ILE A 31 10.44 20.47 -11.93
N GLY A 32 9.35 20.20 -12.65
CA GLY A 32 9.23 19.03 -13.51
C GLY A 32 8.40 17.87 -12.96
N LEU A 33 8.50 16.72 -13.64
CA LEU A 33 7.67 15.52 -13.47
C LEU A 33 6.16 15.76 -13.71
N PRO A 34 5.74 16.42 -14.81
CA PRO A 34 4.33 16.79 -15.02
C PRO A 34 3.38 15.59 -15.06
N ASP A 35 3.84 14.45 -15.55
CA ASP A 35 3.03 13.24 -15.75
C ASP A 35 3.20 12.20 -14.62
N SER A 36 3.83 12.59 -13.50
CA SER A 36 4.03 11.68 -12.37
C SER A 36 2.74 11.30 -11.65
N HIS A 37 1.71 12.16 -11.75
CA HIS A 37 0.39 12.11 -11.11
C HIS A 37 0.40 11.95 -9.58
N HIS A 38 1.08 10.97 -9.00
CA HIS A 38 1.09 10.69 -7.58
C HIS A 38 2.53 10.52 -7.10
N ILE A 39 3.00 11.47 -6.28
CA ILE A 39 4.31 11.39 -5.63
C ILE A 39 4.16 10.70 -4.27
N GLY A 40 4.87 9.59 -4.08
CA GLY A 40 4.81 8.84 -2.83
C GLY A 40 5.73 9.39 -1.73
N LYS A 41 6.96 9.74 -2.11
CA LYS A 41 7.99 10.24 -1.20
C LYS A 41 8.97 11.13 -1.96
N VAL A 42 9.41 12.19 -1.29
CA VAL A 42 10.57 12.98 -1.71
C VAL A 42 11.65 12.75 -0.67
N GLN A 43 12.78 12.22 -1.10
CA GLN A 43 13.94 11.98 -0.25
C GLN A 43 15.04 12.96 -0.65
N LEU A 44 15.49 13.77 0.32
CA LEU A 44 16.58 14.72 0.10
C LEU A 44 17.91 14.07 0.50
N HIS A 45 18.98 14.45 -0.20
CA HIS A 45 20.33 14.11 0.24
C HIS A 45 20.64 14.88 1.55
N PRO A 46 21.27 14.23 2.55
CA PRO A 46 21.46 14.84 3.88
C PRO A 46 22.37 16.08 3.86
N THR A 47 23.31 16.15 2.92
CA THR A 47 24.33 17.20 2.86
C THR A 47 24.50 17.88 1.50
N ASP A 48 23.78 17.45 0.46
CA ASP A 48 23.89 18.01 -0.90
C ASP A 48 22.53 18.58 -1.31
N ALA A 49 22.45 19.90 -1.41
CA ALA A 49 21.20 20.58 -1.73
C ALA A 49 20.71 20.37 -3.18
N ASN A 50 21.55 19.82 -4.05
CA ASN A 50 21.21 19.57 -5.45
C ASN A 50 20.74 18.15 -5.72
N THR A 51 21.00 17.21 -4.80
CA THR A 51 20.61 15.81 -4.98
C THR A 51 19.32 15.48 -4.24
N ALA A 52 18.37 14.88 -4.96
CA ALA A 52 17.14 14.36 -4.40
C ALA A 52 16.63 13.15 -5.19
N TRP A 53 15.86 12.30 -4.52
CA TRP A 53 15.15 11.17 -5.12
C TRP A 53 13.65 11.32 -4.89
N VAL A 54 12.88 10.87 -5.86
CA VAL A 54 11.42 10.95 -5.84
C VAL A 54 10.84 9.59 -6.18
N ALA A 55 10.01 9.08 -5.27
CA ALA A 55 9.19 7.91 -5.49
C ALA A 55 7.92 8.33 -6.24
N VAL A 56 7.77 7.85 -7.47
CA VAL A 56 6.65 8.13 -8.34
C VAL A 56 5.78 6.88 -8.48
N LEU A 57 4.53 7.02 -8.09
CA LEU A 57 3.53 5.99 -8.30
C LEU A 57 2.97 6.00 -9.71
N GLY A 58 2.97 7.13 -10.43
CA GLY A 58 2.37 7.24 -11.77
C GLY A 58 0.85 7.24 -11.74
N HIS A 59 0.22 7.05 -12.89
CA HIS A 59 -1.24 7.10 -13.04
C HIS A 59 -1.93 6.02 -12.20
N LEU A 60 -3.08 6.36 -11.60
CA LEU A 60 -3.84 5.39 -10.79
C LEU A 60 -4.76 4.51 -11.64
N TYR A 61 -5.37 5.10 -12.67
CA TYR A 61 -6.45 4.47 -13.45
C TYR A 61 -6.00 3.85 -14.78
N SER A 62 -4.69 3.84 -15.05
CA SER A 62 -4.11 3.30 -16.29
C SER A 62 -2.68 2.79 -16.07
N PRO A 63 -2.26 1.74 -16.80
CA PRO A 63 -0.85 1.40 -16.93
C PRO A 63 -0.08 2.57 -17.57
N ASN A 64 1.12 2.85 -17.09
CA ASN A 64 1.96 3.93 -17.62
C ASN A 64 3.43 3.73 -17.27
N ARG A 65 4.31 4.33 -18.07
CA ARG A 65 5.75 4.23 -17.89
C ARG A 65 6.32 5.22 -16.87
N GLU A 66 5.52 6.16 -16.34
CA GLU A 66 6.00 7.22 -15.44
C GLU A 66 6.33 6.75 -14.03
N ARG A 67 5.98 5.51 -13.69
CA ARG A 67 6.27 4.88 -12.41
C ARG A 67 7.75 4.68 -12.15
N GLY A 68 8.16 4.75 -10.88
CA GLY A 68 9.51 4.38 -10.47
C GLY A 68 10.20 5.39 -9.56
N VAL A 69 11.52 5.28 -9.46
CA VAL A 69 12.37 6.24 -8.74
C VAL A 69 13.03 7.17 -9.73
N TYR A 70 12.93 8.48 -9.46
CA TYR A 70 13.63 9.52 -10.20
C TYR A 70 14.69 10.16 -9.31
N LYS A 71 15.83 10.51 -9.90
CA LYS A 71 16.93 11.21 -9.25
C LYS A 71 17.21 12.53 -9.96
N THR A 72 17.50 13.56 -9.19
CA THR A 72 18.11 14.81 -9.66
C THR A 72 19.45 15.00 -8.96
N THR A 73 20.39 15.68 -9.61
CA THR A 73 21.68 16.12 -9.04
C THR A 73 21.96 17.60 -9.36
N ASP A 74 20.98 18.32 -9.89
CA ASP A 74 21.10 19.72 -10.31
C ASP A 74 20.02 20.60 -9.65
N GLY A 75 19.50 20.14 -8.51
CA GLY A 75 18.51 20.85 -7.72
C GLY A 75 17.09 20.80 -8.28
N GLY A 76 16.80 19.82 -9.14
CA GLY A 76 15.50 19.59 -9.76
C GLY A 76 15.33 20.25 -11.14
N GLN A 77 16.42 20.69 -11.79
CA GLN A 77 16.34 21.19 -13.16
C GLN A 77 16.11 20.05 -14.14
N THR A 78 16.75 18.90 -13.91
CA THR A 78 16.53 17.66 -14.66
C THR A 78 16.29 16.48 -13.72
N TRP A 79 15.58 15.48 -14.24
CA TRP A 79 15.22 14.26 -13.53
C TRP A 79 15.55 13.04 -14.39
N LYS A 80 16.27 12.08 -13.81
CA LYS A 80 16.59 10.79 -14.44
C LYS A 80 15.81 9.68 -13.74
N LYS A 81 15.06 8.87 -14.50
CA LYS A 81 14.44 7.63 -13.98
C LYS A 81 15.52 6.57 -13.79
N THR A 82 15.66 6.05 -12.57
CA THR A 82 16.74 5.13 -12.18
C THR A 82 16.23 3.77 -11.73
N LEU A 83 14.95 3.66 -11.38
CA LEU A 83 14.28 2.39 -11.11
C LEU A 83 12.94 2.36 -11.82
N TYR A 84 12.67 1.29 -12.56
CA TYR A 84 11.41 0.97 -13.20
C TYR A 84 11.21 -0.54 -13.14
N VAL A 85 9.99 -0.99 -12.86
CA VAL A 85 9.65 -2.42 -12.75
C VAL A 85 8.74 -2.82 -13.90
N ASP A 86 7.55 -2.22 -13.97
CA ASP A 86 6.57 -2.37 -15.05
C ASP A 86 5.56 -1.21 -15.03
N ASP A 87 4.58 -1.25 -15.93
CA ASP A 87 3.57 -0.20 -16.11
C ASP A 87 2.51 -0.12 -14.99
N ASN A 88 2.51 -1.05 -14.03
CA ASN A 88 1.55 -1.11 -12.91
C ASN A 88 2.22 -1.03 -11.51
N THR A 89 3.55 -1.04 -11.48
CA THR A 89 4.33 -1.06 -10.23
C THR A 89 5.09 0.24 -10.06
N GLY A 90 4.70 1.03 -9.06
CA GLY A 90 5.31 2.34 -8.77
C GLY A 90 6.03 2.41 -7.44
N ALA A 91 6.93 3.38 -7.30
CA ALA A 91 7.61 3.61 -6.04
C ALA A 91 6.67 4.38 -5.10
N VAL A 92 6.40 3.84 -3.92
CA VAL A 92 5.49 4.43 -2.94
C VAL A 92 6.22 5.09 -1.77
N ASP A 93 7.38 4.56 -1.41
CA ASP A 93 8.19 5.05 -0.29
C ASP A 93 9.68 4.94 -0.59
N LEU A 94 10.45 5.81 0.04
CA LEU A 94 11.91 5.86 -0.03
C LEU A 94 12.45 6.17 1.36
N ASP A 95 13.55 5.53 1.71
CA ASP A 95 14.36 5.97 2.84
C ASP A 95 15.85 5.77 2.54
N ILE A 96 16.69 6.49 3.29
CA ILE A 96 18.12 6.61 3.04
C ILE A 96 18.89 6.25 4.30
N ASN A 97 20.08 5.66 4.13
CA ASN A 97 21.06 5.64 5.20
C ASN A 97 21.62 7.07 5.39
N PRO A 98 21.32 7.75 6.51
CA PRO A 98 21.75 9.14 6.70
C PRO A 98 23.27 9.27 6.92
N GLN A 99 23.96 8.17 7.20
CA GLN A 99 25.42 8.12 7.40
C GLN A 99 26.16 7.77 6.10
N ASN A 100 25.47 7.15 5.13
CA ASN A 100 26.00 6.82 3.81
C ASN A 100 24.91 7.02 2.75
N PRO A 101 24.80 8.21 2.12
CA PRO A 101 23.73 8.51 1.18
C PRO A 101 23.83 7.76 -0.15
N ASN A 102 24.85 6.92 -0.34
CA ASN A 102 24.86 5.96 -1.44
C ASN A 102 23.92 4.77 -1.20
N GLU A 103 23.56 4.50 0.06
CA GLU A 103 22.64 3.44 0.44
C GLU A 103 21.21 3.96 0.57
N LEU A 104 20.34 3.52 -0.33
CA LEU A 104 18.92 3.86 -0.34
C LEU A 104 18.05 2.62 -0.45
N TYR A 105 16.81 2.75 0.03
CA TYR A 105 15.79 1.72 -0.04
C TYR A 105 14.53 2.30 -0.67
N ALA A 106 13.96 1.59 -1.64
CA ALA A 106 12.73 1.96 -2.33
C ALA A 106 11.69 0.86 -2.18
N ALA A 107 10.49 1.23 -1.76
CA ALA A 107 9.33 0.34 -1.76
C ALA A 107 8.61 0.48 -3.10
N MET A 108 8.63 -0.59 -3.90
CA MET A 108 7.87 -0.72 -5.13
C MET A 108 6.55 -1.43 -4.83
N TRP A 109 5.44 -0.88 -5.30
CA TRP A 109 4.09 -1.36 -5.02
C TRP A 109 3.32 -1.53 -6.32
N TYR A 110 2.87 -2.76 -6.58
CA TYR A 110 1.91 -3.05 -7.62
C TYR A 110 0.53 -2.60 -7.18
N ARG A 111 -0.13 -1.78 -8.00
CA ARG A 111 -1.53 -1.42 -7.80
C ARG A 111 -2.23 -1.14 -9.12
N THR A 112 -3.50 -1.52 -9.23
CA THR A 112 -4.37 -1.07 -10.32
C THR A 112 -5.73 -0.64 -9.79
N ARG A 113 -6.32 0.37 -10.43
CA ARG A 113 -7.66 0.86 -10.10
C ARG A 113 -8.50 0.99 -11.36
N ARG A 114 -9.70 0.43 -11.32
CA ARG A 114 -10.78 0.63 -12.30
C ARG A 114 -12.02 1.10 -11.56
N ALA A 115 -13.03 1.54 -12.29
CA ALA A 115 -14.29 1.96 -11.67
C ALA A 115 -14.95 0.84 -10.84
N TRP A 116 -14.74 -0.42 -11.21
CA TRP A 116 -15.33 -1.61 -10.59
C TRP A 116 -14.34 -2.52 -9.85
N ASN A 117 -13.03 -2.19 -9.85
CA ASN A 117 -12.00 -3.09 -9.31
C ASN A 117 -10.83 -2.33 -8.68
N PHE A 118 -10.31 -2.82 -7.57
CA PHE A 118 -9.05 -2.37 -7.00
C PHE A 118 -8.15 -3.56 -6.70
N GLU A 119 -6.97 -3.57 -7.32
CA GLU A 119 -5.93 -4.54 -6.99
C GLU A 119 -4.90 -3.86 -6.09
N ALA A 120 -4.95 -4.23 -4.81
CA ALA A 120 -4.11 -3.68 -3.75
C ALA A 120 -2.69 -4.28 -3.69
N ALA A 121 -2.46 -5.36 -4.41
CA ALA A 121 -1.29 -6.21 -4.27
C ALA A 121 -0.92 -6.86 -5.60
N GLY A 122 0.34 -7.24 -5.73
CA GLY A 122 0.82 -7.98 -6.89
C GLY A 122 2.24 -8.49 -6.74
N LYS A 123 2.58 -9.47 -7.58
CA LYS A 123 3.87 -10.20 -7.59
C LYS A 123 5.12 -9.34 -7.75
N THR A 124 4.97 -8.12 -8.26
CA THR A 124 6.06 -7.18 -8.55
C THR A 124 6.28 -6.16 -7.43
N THR A 125 5.42 -6.17 -6.39
CA THR A 125 5.68 -5.46 -5.14
C THR A 125 6.96 -5.98 -4.48
N GLY A 126 7.79 -5.09 -3.95
CA GLY A 126 9.00 -5.47 -3.23
C GLY A 126 9.85 -4.30 -2.79
N ILE A 127 10.93 -4.59 -2.06
CA ILE A 127 11.89 -3.59 -1.59
C ILE A 127 13.16 -3.70 -2.45
N TYR A 128 13.62 -2.55 -2.94
CA TYR A 128 14.83 -2.43 -3.73
C TYR A 128 15.87 -1.64 -2.95
N LYS A 129 17.13 -2.07 -3.01
CA LYS A 129 18.27 -1.38 -2.41
C LYS A 129 19.19 -0.83 -3.49
N SER A 130 19.67 0.38 -3.30
CA SER A 130 20.80 0.94 -4.03
C SER A 130 22.01 1.06 -3.10
N THR A 131 23.21 0.92 -3.66
CA THR A 131 24.50 1.16 -2.97
C THR A 131 25.38 2.17 -3.71
N ASP A 132 24.82 2.86 -4.72
CA ASP A 132 25.52 3.79 -5.61
C ASP A 132 24.75 5.14 -5.77
N GLY A 133 24.03 5.52 -4.71
CA GLY A 133 23.30 6.78 -4.66
C GLY A 133 22.05 6.78 -5.53
N GLY A 134 21.40 5.62 -5.66
CA GLY A 134 20.16 5.45 -6.42
C GLY A 134 20.37 5.42 -7.92
N THR A 135 21.59 5.15 -8.40
CA THR A 135 21.89 5.03 -9.83
C THR A 135 21.44 3.67 -10.36
N THR A 136 21.69 2.61 -9.59
CA THR A 136 21.21 1.24 -9.83
C THR A 136 20.56 0.67 -8.58
N TRP A 137 19.72 -0.37 -8.77
CA TRP A 137 18.84 -0.91 -7.75
C TRP A 137 18.72 -2.43 -7.85
N THR A 138 18.76 -3.12 -6.71
CA THR A 138 18.61 -4.58 -6.60
C THR A 138 17.40 -4.91 -5.74
N ASN A 139 16.54 -5.82 -6.19
CA ASN A 139 15.42 -6.30 -5.37
C ASN A 139 15.95 -7.18 -4.21
N ILE A 140 15.76 -6.72 -2.98
CA ILE A 140 16.25 -7.37 -1.75
C ILE A 140 15.14 -8.09 -0.97
N THR A 141 13.99 -8.32 -1.60
CA THR A 141 12.88 -9.11 -1.04
C THR A 141 12.56 -10.34 -1.88
N LYS A 142 13.26 -10.55 -2.99
CA LYS A 142 13.11 -11.74 -3.81
C LYS A 142 13.99 -12.87 -3.28
N GLY A 143 13.42 -14.05 -3.09
CA GLY A 143 14.14 -15.25 -2.65
C GLY A 143 13.95 -15.59 -1.17
N ALA A 144 14.61 -16.66 -0.72
CA ALA A 144 14.45 -17.18 0.63
C ALA A 144 15.24 -16.36 1.68
N ASN A 145 14.79 -15.14 1.97
CA ASN A 145 15.46 -14.23 2.90
C ASN A 145 14.59 -13.80 4.09
N GLY A 146 13.46 -14.48 4.31
CA GLY A 146 12.55 -14.25 5.44
C GLY A 146 11.51 -13.16 5.23
N PHE A 147 11.52 -12.46 4.08
CA PHE A 147 10.39 -11.64 3.64
C PHE A 147 9.34 -12.54 2.91
N PRO A 148 8.03 -12.26 2.99
CA PRO A 148 7.01 -13.11 2.36
C PRO A 148 7.18 -13.24 0.84
N GLN A 149 6.99 -14.45 0.31
CA GLN A 149 7.15 -14.81 -1.11
C GLN A 149 5.82 -15.25 -1.75
N HIS A 150 4.82 -14.39 -1.77
CA HIS A 150 3.52 -14.65 -2.41
C HIS A 150 3.07 -13.47 -3.26
N GLU A 151 2.00 -13.62 -4.05
CA GLU A 151 1.58 -12.58 -5.00
C GLU A 151 0.72 -11.47 -4.38
N GLN A 152 0.22 -11.70 -3.15
CA GLN A 152 -0.62 -10.76 -2.40
C GLN A 152 0.17 -9.81 -1.48
N LEU A 153 1.36 -9.38 -1.92
CA LEU A 153 2.10 -8.31 -1.22
C LEU A 153 1.50 -6.94 -1.59
N GLY A 154 0.92 -6.27 -0.60
CA GLY A 154 0.35 -4.95 -0.77
C GLY A 154 1.36 -3.82 -0.54
N ARG A 155 0.85 -2.67 -0.11
CA ARG A 155 1.65 -1.47 0.11
C ARG A 155 2.75 -1.69 1.16
N ILE A 156 3.94 -1.14 0.92
CA ILE A 156 5.08 -1.22 1.84
C ILE A 156 5.50 0.19 2.27
N GLY A 157 5.80 0.36 3.55
CA GLY A 157 6.53 1.53 4.09
C GLY A 157 7.89 1.13 4.62
N LEU A 158 8.84 2.06 4.61
CA LEU A 158 10.24 1.81 4.99
C LEU A 158 10.72 2.81 6.04
N ALA A 159 11.54 2.32 6.97
CA ALA A 159 12.31 3.16 7.87
C ALA A 159 13.68 2.55 8.17
N VAL A 160 14.74 3.23 7.73
CA VAL A 160 16.13 2.97 8.10
C VAL A 160 16.38 3.63 9.45
N SER A 161 16.98 2.89 10.40
CA SER A 161 17.33 3.51 11.67
C SER A 161 18.50 4.48 11.49
N PRO A 162 18.35 5.77 11.82
CA PRO A 162 19.45 6.72 11.70
C PRO A 162 20.56 6.45 12.74
N LYS A 163 20.23 5.76 13.85
CA LYS A 163 21.19 5.33 14.87
C LYS A 163 22.05 4.16 14.39
N ASN A 164 21.44 3.16 13.77
CA ASN A 164 22.13 2.03 13.16
C ASN A 164 21.50 1.71 11.79
N PRO A 165 22.06 2.23 10.69
CA PRO A 165 21.48 2.05 9.36
C PRO A 165 21.44 0.61 8.83
N GLN A 166 22.09 -0.35 9.50
CA GLN A 166 21.89 -1.78 9.20
C GLN A 166 20.54 -2.29 9.68
N THR A 167 19.92 -1.62 10.66
CA THR A 167 18.56 -1.89 11.11
C THR A 167 17.57 -1.17 10.21
N VAL A 168 16.81 -1.95 9.43
CA VAL A 168 15.77 -1.46 8.52
C VAL A 168 14.45 -2.10 8.90
N TYR A 169 13.42 -1.28 9.08
CA TYR A 169 12.06 -1.72 9.28
C TYR A 169 11.27 -1.59 7.99
N ALA A 170 10.43 -2.59 7.73
CA ALA A 170 9.44 -2.57 6.68
C ALA A 170 8.08 -2.88 7.28
N ILE A 171 7.09 -2.05 6.99
CA ILE A 171 5.69 -2.33 7.25
C ILE A 171 5.08 -2.86 5.96
N LEU A 172 4.53 -4.06 5.98
CA LEU A 172 3.83 -4.68 4.86
C LEU A 172 2.34 -4.67 5.14
N ASP A 173 1.57 -4.11 4.23
CA ASP A 173 0.15 -4.34 4.16
C ASP A 173 -0.12 -5.67 3.44
N ASN A 174 -0.20 -6.76 4.21
CA ASN A 174 -0.33 -8.12 3.67
C ASN A 174 -1.77 -8.39 3.24
N GLN A 175 -2.01 -8.45 1.93
CA GLN A 175 -3.33 -8.61 1.33
C GLN A 175 -3.75 -10.08 1.16
N LYS A 176 -3.01 -11.02 1.76
CA LYS A 176 -3.45 -12.41 1.84
C LYS A 176 -4.65 -12.51 2.76
N ASP A 177 -5.69 -13.22 2.33
CA ASP A 177 -6.88 -13.44 3.16
C ASP A 177 -6.55 -14.24 4.43
N LYS A 178 -7.13 -13.82 5.56
CA LYS A 178 -7.21 -14.67 6.74
C LYS A 178 -8.18 -15.83 6.47
N PRO A 179 -8.00 -16.98 7.14
CA PRO A 179 -8.98 -18.06 7.09
C PRO A 179 -10.38 -17.55 7.46
N ASP A 180 -11.38 -17.85 6.62
CA ASP A 180 -12.78 -17.56 6.94
C ASP A 180 -13.24 -18.44 8.11
N THR A 181 -13.55 -17.79 9.22
CA THR A 181 -14.03 -18.44 10.46
C THR A 181 -15.46 -18.03 10.81
N ALA A 182 -16.10 -17.22 9.96
CA ALA A 182 -17.45 -16.75 10.19
C ALA A 182 -18.47 -17.87 9.97
N LYS A 183 -19.58 -17.84 10.71
CA LYS A 183 -20.72 -18.72 10.43
C LYS A 183 -21.34 -18.30 9.11
N LYS A 184 -21.34 -19.21 8.13
CA LYS A 184 -21.98 -18.98 6.83
C LYS A 184 -23.50 -18.88 6.99
N ASP A 185 -24.08 -17.87 6.36
CA ASP A 185 -25.53 -17.76 6.21
C ASP A 185 -26.01 -18.83 5.23
N THR A 186 -26.78 -19.81 5.71
CA THR A 186 -27.23 -20.94 4.90
C THR A 186 -28.45 -20.62 4.04
N LEU A 187 -29.06 -19.45 4.21
CA LEU A 187 -30.29 -19.06 3.49
C LEU A 187 -30.02 -18.36 2.15
N VAL A 188 -28.77 -18.00 1.87
CA VAL A 188 -28.35 -17.33 0.63
C VAL A 188 -27.01 -17.88 0.17
N TYR A 189 -26.73 -17.82 -1.13
CA TYR A 189 -25.38 -18.04 -1.63
C TYR A 189 -24.47 -16.86 -1.31
N ALA A 190 -23.26 -17.12 -0.81
CA ALA A 190 -22.23 -16.09 -0.79
C ALA A 190 -21.82 -15.77 -2.24
N LEU A 191 -21.53 -14.50 -2.55
CA LEU A 191 -21.13 -14.14 -3.91
C LEU A 191 -19.89 -14.93 -4.38
N ALA A 192 -18.94 -15.19 -3.49
CA ALA A 192 -17.76 -16.00 -3.79
C ALA A 192 -18.11 -17.42 -4.27
N ASP A 193 -19.19 -18.04 -3.76
CA ASP A 193 -19.63 -19.37 -4.19
C ASP A 193 -20.26 -19.35 -5.60
N LEU A 194 -20.61 -18.17 -6.11
CA LEU A 194 -21.15 -17.97 -7.45
C LEU A 194 -20.07 -17.59 -8.48
N ASN A 195 -18.83 -17.42 -8.03
CA ASN A 195 -17.70 -17.14 -8.91
C ASN A 195 -17.29 -18.41 -9.67
N ASN A 196 -16.90 -18.28 -10.94
CA ASN A 196 -16.41 -19.36 -11.79
C ASN A 196 -17.33 -20.60 -11.90
N LEU A 197 -18.65 -20.44 -11.76
CA LEU A 197 -19.60 -21.53 -11.95
C LEU A 197 -19.59 -22.03 -13.40
N THR A 198 -19.70 -23.35 -13.56
CA THR A 198 -20.07 -23.97 -14.83
C THR A 198 -21.59 -23.98 -15.00
N LYS A 199 -22.07 -24.19 -16.23
CA LYS A 199 -23.49 -24.31 -16.54
C LYS A 199 -24.18 -25.39 -15.71
N GLU A 200 -23.53 -26.55 -15.57
CA GLU A 200 -24.02 -27.69 -14.78
C GLU A 200 -24.13 -27.31 -13.30
N SER A 201 -23.08 -26.68 -12.75
CA SER A 201 -23.10 -26.26 -11.34
C SER A 201 -24.13 -25.18 -11.05
N PHE A 202 -24.38 -24.27 -12.00
CA PHE A 202 -25.42 -23.24 -11.88
C PHE A 202 -26.82 -23.84 -11.88
N GLU A 203 -27.07 -24.86 -12.71
CA GLU A 203 -28.34 -25.58 -12.75
C GLU A 203 -28.68 -26.24 -11.41
N GLN A 204 -27.68 -26.68 -10.66
CA GLN A 204 -27.87 -27.31 -9.33
C GLN A 204 -28.14 -26.30 -8.20
N LEU A 205 -28.04 -24.99 -8.45
CA LEU A 205 -28.32 -23.98 -7.43
C LEU A 205 -29.80 -23.99 -7.02
N GLU A 206 -30.09 -23.85 -5.73
CA GLU A 206 -31.45 -23.76 -5.21
C GLU A 206 -32.10 -22.43 -5.61
N GLU A 207 -33.23 -22.49 -6.31
CA GLU A 207 -33.94 -21.29 -6.79
C GLU A 207 -34.31 -20.35 -5.65
N ARG A 208 -34.75 -20.89 -4.50
CA ARG A 208 -35.09 -20.10 -3.31
C ARG A 208 -33.92 -19.25 -2.81
N LYS A 209 -32.69 -19.77 -2.87
CA LYS A 209 -31.48 -19.05 -2.44
C LYS A 209 -31.11 -17.96 -3.46
N ILE A 210 -31.25 -18.23 -4.76
CA ILE A 210 -31.08 -17.22 -5.80
C ILE A 210 -32.10 -16.09 -5.65
N ASP A 211 -33.39 -16.40 -5.47
CA ASP A 211 -34.43 -15.37 -5.28
C ASP A 211 -34.20 -14.56 -4.00
N THR A 212 -33.72 -15.21 -2.93
CA THR A 212 -33.32 -14.52 -1.70
C THR A 212 -32.15 -13.56 -1.94
N LEU A 213 -31.15 -13.98 -2.72
CA LEU A 213 -30.03 -13.12 -3.14
C LEU A 213 -30.55 -11.93 -3.96
N LEU A 214 -31.34 -12.18 -5.00
CA LEU A 214 -31.93 -11.14 -5.84
C LEU A 214 -32.75 -10.15 -5.00
N LYS A 215 -33.50 -10.62 -4.01
CA LYS A 215 -34.24 -9.74 -3.09
C LYS A 215 -33.32 -8.83 -2.28
N ARG A 216 -32.21 -9.35 -1.74
CA ARG A 216 -31.20 -8.55 -1.00
C ARG A 216 -30.64 -7.42 -1.86
N TYR A 217 -30.40 -7.69 -3.14
CA TYR A 217 -29.90 -6.71 -4.12
C TYR A 217 -31.01 -5.90 -4.81
N ARG A 218 -32.28 -6.01 -4.37
CA ARG A 218 -33.44 -5.31 -4.95
C ARG A 218 -33.65 -5.58 -6.45
N LEU A 219 -33.29 -6.78 -6.88
CA LEU A 219 -33.46 -7.28 -8.26
C LEU A 219 -34.65 -8.22 -8.42
N LEU A 220 -35.18 -8.75 -7.32
CA LEU A 220 -36.34 -9.64 -7.37
C LEU A 220 -37.56 -8.90 -7.96
N GLY A 221 -38.20 -9.51 -8.96
CA GLY A 221 -39.31 -8.93 -9.73
C GLY A 221 -38.87 -8.38 -11.09
N ARG A 222 -37.60 -7.96 -11.23
CA ARG A 222 -36.96 -7.74 -12.54
C ARG A 222 -36.37 -9.04 -13.09
N TYR A 223 -35.82 -9.86 -12.21
CA TYR A 223 -35.32 -11.20 -12.50
C TYR A 223 -35.88 -12.19 -11.48
N THR A 224 -35.97 -13.46 -11.87
CA THR A 224 -36.26 -14.60 -10.99
C THR A 224 -35.22 -15.69 -11.20
N ALA A 225 -35.02 -16.55 -10.19
CA ALA A 225 -34.12 -17.69 -10.29
C ALA A 225 -34.44 -18.59 -11.49
N LYS A 226 -35.73 -18.85 -11.74
CA LYS A 226 -36.19 -19.65 -12.88
C LYS A 226 -35.78 -19.04 -14.22
N GLN A 227 -36.00 -17.73 -14.39
CA GLN A 227 -35.58 -17.01 -15.61
C GLN A 227 -34.07 -17.06 -15.80
N LEU A 228 -33.30 -16.81 -14.74
CA LEU A 228 -31.84 -16.82 -14.82
C LEU A 228 -31.30 -18.21 -15.16
N LYS A 229 -31.86 -19.27 -14.57
CA LYS A 229 -31.50 -20.65 -14.91
C LYS A 229 -31.79 -20.98 -16.37
N GLU A 230 -32.96 -20.60 -16.89
CA GLU A 230 -33.30 -20.81 -18.29
C GLU A 230 -32.37 -20.04 -19.24
N GLN A 231 -32.00 -18.81 -18.89
CA GLN A 231 -31.05 -18.00 -19.66
C GLN A 231 -29.64 -18.59 -19.66
N VAL A 232 -29.18 -19.13 -18.53
CA VAL A 232 -27.90 -19.86 -18.47
C VAL A 232 -28.00 -21.18 -19.26
N ALA A 233 -29.11 -21.91 -19.15
CA ALA A 233 -29.37 -23.16 -19.85
C ALA A 233 -29.39 -22.99 -21.38
N THR A 234 -29.90 -21.85 -21.87
CA THR A 234 -29.97 -21.53 -23.30
C THR A 234 -28.72 -20.82 -23.83
N GLY A 235 -27.77 -20.49 -22.95
CA GLY A 235 -26.55 -19.74 -23.31
C GLY A 235 -26.78 -18.25 -23.54
N GLN A 236 -27.97 -17.72 -23.20
CA GLN A 236 -28.23 -16.28 -23.20
C GLN A 236 -27.44 -15.54 -22.11
N LEU A 237 -27.14 -16.21 -20.99
CA LEU A 237 -26.25 -15.71 -19.94
C LEU A 237 -25.14 -16.71 -19.65
N ASN A 238 -23.97 -16.18 -19.27
CA ASN A 238 -22.91 -17.00 -18.68
C ASN A 238 -23.34 -17.48 -17.28
N ALA A 239 -22.86 -18.66 -16.87
CA ALA A 239 -23.10 -19.20 -15.52
C ALA A 239 -22.53 -18.29 -14.41
N THR A 240 -21.60 -17.40 -14.73
CA THR A 240 -21.04 -16.39 -13.81
C THR A 240 -21.86 -15.11 -13.73
N ALA A 241 -22.93 -14.94 -14.53
CA ALA A 241 -23.59 -13.64 -14.69
C ALA A 241 -24.11 -13.02 -13.38
N LEU A 242 -24.57 -13.83 -12.42
CA LEU A 242 -24.95 -13.35 -11.10
C LEU A 242 -23.75 -12.74 -10.34
N TYR A 243 -22.60 -13.41 -10.38
CA TYR A 243 -21.37 -12.90 -9.78
C TYR A 243 -20.90 -11.64 -10.52
N ASP A 244 -20.80 -11.69 -11.84
CA ASP A 244 -20.29 -10.60 -12.67
C ASP A 244 -21.12 -9.30 -12.52
N TYR A 245 -22.43 -9.43 -12.31
CA TYR A 245 -23.32 -8.28 -12.12
C TYR A 245 -23.31 -7.72 -10.69
N LEU A 246 -23.20 -8.60 -9.67
CA LEU A 246 -23.34 -8.21 -8.27
C LEU A 246 -22.00 -7.89 -7.59
N TYR A 247 -20.92 -8.50 -8.04
CA TYR A 247 -19.60 -8.35 -7.45
C TYR A 247 -18.94 -7.05 -7.91
N ILE A 248 -18.51 -6.26 -6.94
CA ILE A 248 -17.66 -5.10 -7.14
C ILE A 248 -16.49 -5.29 -6.18
N ASN A 249 -15.26 -5.29 -6.69
CA ASN A 249 -14.09 -5.28 -5.82
C ASN A 249 -13.82 -3.83 -5.38
N THR A 250 -14.27 -3.54 -4.16
CA THR A 250 -14.10 -2.27 -3.48
C THR A 250 -12.71 -2.11 -2.88
N GLY A 251 -11.96 -3.21 -2.72
CA GLY A 251 -10.71 -3.29 -1.96
C GLY A 251 -10.93 -3.57 -0.47
N PHE A 252 -12.16 -3.93 -0.09
CA PHE A 252 -12.57 -4.24 1.28
C PHE A 252 -13.22 -5.64 1.38
N GLU A 253 -13.16 -6.42 0.30
CA GLU A 253 -13.65 -7.79 0.28
C GLU A 253 -12.68 -8.68 1.04
N GLY A 254 -13.19 -9.45 2.01
CA GLY A 254 -12.37 -10.34 2.82
C GLY A 254 -11.78 -9.66 4.05
N THR A 255 -11.03 -10.45 4.83
CA THR A 255 -10.30 -9.94 5.99
C THR A 255 -8.82 -10.21 5.74
N PRO A 256 -8.08 -9.28 5.12
CA PRO A 256 -6.66 -9.49 4.86
C PRO A 256 -5.88 -9.66 6.17
N VAL A 257 -4.71 -10.30 6.10
CA VAL A 257 -3.75 -10.38 7.21
C VAL A 257 -3.41 -8.97 7.70
N GLY A 258 -3.26 -8.02 6.78
CA GLY A 258 -3.03 -6.61 7.05
C GLY A 258 -1.60 -6.31 7.49
N MET A 259 -1.45 -5.38 8.42
CA MET A 259 -0.19 -4.85 8.91
C MET A 259 0.71 -5.93 9.53
N GLU A 260 1.83 -6.18 8.86
CA GLU A 260 2.95 -6.94 9.38
C GLU A 260 4.21 -6.06 9.42
N ILE A 261 5.04 -6.27 10.44
CA ILE A 261 6.29 -5.53 10.61
C ILE A 261 7.44 -6.50 10.45
N TYR A 262 8.34 -6.16 9.54
CA TYR A 262 9.56 -6.89 9.26
C TYR A 262 10.75 -6.05 9.64
N ARG A 263 11.78 -6.71 10.17
CA ARG A 263 13.06 -6.09 10.52
C ARG A 263 14.21 -6.83 9.86
N SER A 264 15.10 -6.06 9.27
CA SER A 264 16.45 -6.48 8.92
C SER A 264 17.45 -5.85 9.89
N ASP A 265 18.53 -6.57 10.23
CA ASP A 265 19.67 -6.04 11.00
C ASP A 265 20.99 -6.11 10.20
N ASN A 266 20.92 -6.42 8.90
CA ASN A 266 22.05 -6.52 7.98
C ASN A 266 21.81 -5.74 6.69
N GLY A 267 21.07 -4.63 6.80
CA GLY A 267 20.84 -3.69 5.72
C GLY A 267 20.02 -4.27 4.56
N GLY A 268 19.10 -5.21 4.85
CA GLY A 268 18.15 -5.78 3.90
C GLY A 268 18.53 -7.14 3.31
N GLN A 269 19.63 -7.76 3.74
CA GLN A 269 20.03 -9.08 3.22
C GLN A 269 19.08 -10.19 3.71
N SER A 270 18.63 -10.10 4.96
CA SER A 270 17.58 -10.95 5.51
C SER A 270 16.61 -10.17 6.39
N TRP A 271 15.40 -10.71 6.52
CA TRP A 271 14.26 -10.12 7.20
C TRP A 271 13.66 -11.14 8.17
N ARG A 272 13.05 -10.63 9.24
CA ARG A 272 12.19 -11.42 10.13
C ARG A 272 10.93 -10.65 10.44
N LYS A 273 9.80 -11.34 10.51
CA LYS A 273 8.59 -10.78 11.13
C LYS A 273 8.87 -10.53 12.61
N THR A 274 8.46 -9.38 13.14
CA THR A 274 8.81 -8.97 14.50
C THR A 274 7.81 -9.43 15.56
N HIS A 275 6.63 -9.89 15.15
CA HIS A 275 5.51 -10.20 16.03
C HIS A 275 4.79 -11.49 15.62
N ASP A 276 4.17 -12.15 16.60
CA ASP A 276 3.34 -13.35 16.39
C ASP A 276 1.84 -13.03 16.46
N LYS A 277 1.48 -11.96 17.19
CA LYS A 277 0.09 -11.53 17.40
C LYS A 277 -0.25 -10.40 16.45
N GLU A 278 -1.53 -10.31 16.10
CA GLU A 278 -2.06 -9.20 15.35
C GLU A 278 -1.80 -7.85 16.05
N ILE A 279 -1.37 -6.87 15.25
CA ILE A 279 -1.09 -5.52 15.75
C ILE A 279 -2.42 -4.82 16.06
N PRO A 280 -2.56 -4.13 17.21
CA PRO A 280 -3.77 -3.36 17.51
C PRO A 280 -4.05 -2.31 16.43
N GLY A 281 -5.31 -2.21 16.00
CA GLY A 281 -5.68 -1.23 14.97
C GLY A 281 -5.31 -1.65 13.55
N ASN A 282 -5.04 -2.94 13.34
CA ASN A 282 -4.80 -3.56 12.04
C ASN A 282 -6.04 -3.52 11.14
N MET A 283 -6.39 -2.34 10.66
CA MET A 283 -7.32 -2.16 9.56
C MET A 283 -6.50 -1.93 8.30
N SER A 284 -6.58 -2.91 7.40
CA SER A 284 -6.02 -2.78 6.07
C SER A 284 -7.13 -2.45 5.10
N TYR A 285 -6.95 -1.32 4.42
CA TYR A 285 -7.73 -0.97 3.25
C TYR A 285 -6.94 -1.23 1.96
N GLY A 286 -5.73 -1.79 2.04
CA GLY A 286 -4.89 -2.11 0.89
C GLY A 286 -4.19 -0.90 0.23
N TYR A 287 -4.52 0.35 0.60
CA TYR A 287 -3.96 1.52 -0.09
C TYR A 287 -3.65 2.76 0.75
N TYR A 288 -4.10 2.84 2.00
CA TYR A 288 -4.06 4.07 2.79
C TYR A 288 -2.92 4.11 3.80
N PHE A 289 -2.63 2.97 4.44
CA PHE A 289 -1.71 2.90 5.58
C PHE A 289 -0.38 2.26 5.19
N ALA A 290 0.41 1.81 6.17
CA ALA A 290 1.81 1.37 6.01
C ALA A 290 2.84 2.52 6.07
N LYS A 291 2.73 3.42 7.07
CA LYS A 291 3.81 4.36 7.40
C LYS A 291 4.54 3.87 8.65
N VAL A 292 5.86 3.79 8.57
CA VAL A 292 6.73 3.36 9.68
C VAL A 292 7.84 4.39 9.88
N TYR A 293 8.23 4.60 11.13
CA TYR A 293 9.30 5.53 11.51
C TYR A 293 10.12 4.91 12.64
N THR A 294 11.43 5.17 12.65
CA THR A 294 12.33 4.68 13.70
C THR A 294 12.74 5.83 14.61
N SER A 295 12.97 5.53 15.89
CA SER A 295 13.56 6.50 16.79
C SER A 295 15.00 6.82 16.38
N PRO A 296 15.41 8.11 16.47
CA PRO A 296 16.77 8.52 16.22
C PRO A 296 17.76 8.12 17.33
N THR A 297 17.25 7.75 18.50
CA THR A 297 18.06 7.46 19.69
C THR A 297 17.95 6.03 20.19
N ASN A 298 16.98 5.25 19.70
CA ASN A 298 16.76 3.86 20.09
C ASN A 298 16.32 3.01 18.90
N THR A 299 17.17 2.07 18.47
CA THR A 299 16.88 1.16 17.33
C THR A 299 15.68 0.24 17.58
N GLU A 300 15.33 0.00 18.85
CA GLU A 300 14.19 -0.84 19.23
C GLU A 300 12.87 -0.05 19.33
N LYS A 301 12.92 1.29 19.29
CA LYS A 301 11.72 2.12 19.35
C LYS A 301 11.28 2.46 17.92
N VAL A 302 10.13 1.93 17.53
CA VAL A 302 9.55 2.06 16.19
C VAL A 302 8.10 2.50 16.30
N PHE A 303 7.69 3.37 15.39
CA PHE A 303 6.36 3.94 15.31
C PHE A 303 5.72 3.49 14.01
N ALA A 304 4.43 3.19 14.03
CA ALA A 304 3.65 2.97 12.83
C ALA A 304 2.39 3.83 12.88
N LEU A 305 2.02 4.36 11.72
CA LEU A 305 0.81 5.16 11.57
C LEU A 305 -0.19 4.44 10.65
N GLY A 306 -1.45 4.52 11.03
CA GLY A 306 -2.60 4.21 10.22
C GLY A 306 -3.81 4.92 10.80
N LEU A 307 -4.95 4.22 10.90
CA LEU A 307 -6.10 4.74 11.65
C LEU A 307 -5.70 5.14 13.08
N TYR A 308 -4.88 4.31 13.72
CA TYR A 308 -4.26 4.61 15.01
C TYR A 308 -2.78 4.93 14.83
N ALA A 309 -2.24 5.80 15.67
CA ALA A 309 -0.80 5.93 15.83
C ALA A 309 -0.35 4.94 16.92
N ILE A 310 0.63 4.09 16.60
CA ILE A 310 1.11 3.06 17.53
C ILE A 310 2.62 3.10 17.66
N VAL A 311 3.11 2.67 18.82
CA VAL A 311 4.54 2.60 19.14
C VAL A 311 4.91 1.25 19.75
N SER A 312 6.07 0.75 19.36
CA SER A 312 6.78 -0.34 19.99
C SER A 312 8.10 0.17 20.56
N THR A 313 8.51 -0.37 21.71
CA THR A 313 9.81 -0.08 22.35
C THR A 313 10.68 -1.33 22.46
N ASP A 314 10.28 -2.43 21.83
CA ASP A 314 10.91 -3.76 21.90
C ASP A 314 11.20 -4.35 20.52
N GLY A 315 11.42 -3.46 19.55
CA GLY A 315 11.83 -3.82 18.21
C GLY A 315 10.69 -4.28 17.31
N GLY A 316 9.45 -3.92 17.64
CA GLY A 316 8.24 -4.29 16.89
C GLY A 316 7.54 -5.55 17.39
N LYS A 317 7.93 -6.09 18.55
CA LYS A 317 7.33 -7.31 19.12
C LYS A 317 5.96 -7.04 19.75
N THR A 318 5.85 -5.95 20.50
CA THR A 318 4.60 -5.50 21.11
C THR A 318 4.33 -4.05 20.78
N TRP A 319 3.04 -3.69 20.68
CA TRP A 319 2.57 -2.39 20.22
C TRP A 319 1.54 -1.80 21.18
N LYS A 320 1.60 -0.48 21.36
CA LYS A 320 0.65 0.29 22.14
C LYS A 320 0.18 1.50 21.34
N THR A 321 -1.08 1.88 21.51
CA THR A 321 -1.60 3.12 20.92
C THR A 321 -0.96 4.35 21.58
N MET A 322 -0.66 5.35 20.76
CA MET A 322 -0.24 6.68 21.16
C MET A 322 -1.43 7.66 21.25
N ASP A 323 -2.59 7.26 20.73
CA ASP A 323 -3.76 8.11 20.60
C ASP A 323 -4.31 8.52 21.97
N LYS A 324 -5.02 9.65 21.99
CA LYS A 324 -5.64 10.25 23.17
C LYS A 324 -7.06 10.69 22.81
N GLY A 325 -7.94 10.80 23.80
CA GLY A 325 -9.39 10.98 23.57
C GLY A 325 -9.82 12.18 22.71
N ASN A 326 -8.99 13.23 22.61
CA ASN A 326 -9.27 14.42 21.80
C ASN A 326 -8.38 14.52 20.54
N VAL A 327 -7.66 13.46 20.19
CA VAL A 327 -6.82 13.41 18.99
C VAL A 327 -7.63 12.76 17.88
N HIS A 328 -7.71 13.40 16.72
CA HIS A 328 -8.32 12.82 15.54
C HIS A 328 -7.55 11.57 15.08
N ALA A 329 -8.26 10.58 14.54
CA ALA A 329 -7.68 9.37 13.95
C ALA A 329 -7.06 9.67 12.57
N ASP A 330 -6.64 8.62 11.85
CA ASP A 330 -6.08 8.69 10.50
C ASP A 330 -4.78 9.52 10.43
N HIS A 331 -3.70 8.89 10.89
CA HIS A 331 -2.39 9.49 11.03
C HIS A 331 -1.53 9.26 9.77
N HIS A 332 -0.96 10.34 9.23
CA HIS A 332 -0.30 10.33 7.93
C HIS A 332 1.17 10.72 7.97
N ALA A 333 1.55 11.57 8.91
CA ALA A 333 2.89 12.11 9.02
C ALA A 333 3.37 12.07 10.47
N LEU A 334 4.63 11.72 10.66
CA LEU A 334 5.30 11.84 11.94
C LEU A 334 6.65 12.50 11.72
N TRP A 335 6.90 13.58 12.45
CA TRP A 335 8.23 14.11 12.64
C TRP A 335 8.71 13.75 14.04
N ILE A 336 9.95 13.26 14.12
CA ILE A 336 10.59 12.87 15.37
C ILE A 336 11.79 13.78 15.56
N ASN A 337 11.91 14.41 16.73
CA ASN A 337 13.06 15.23 17.03
C ASN A 337 14.35 14.36 17.04
N PRO A 338 15.36 14.67 16.19
CA PRO A 338 16.59 13.88 16.09
C PRO A 338 17.37 13.74 17.40
N LYS A 339 17.18 14.67 18.35
CA LYS A 339 17.87 14.69 19.65
C LYS A 339 17.02 14.19 20.81
N ARG A 340 15.71 13.98 20.61
CA ARG A 340 14.76 13.65 21.68
C ARG A 340 13.54 12.92 21.11
N ASP A 341 13.60 11.59 21.06
CA ASP A 341 12.55 10.75 20.46
C ASP A 341 11.21 10.72 21.22
N SER A 342 11.10 11.44 22.33
CA SER A 342 9.84 11.69 23.05
C SER A 342 9.14 12.97 22.59
N HIS A 343 9.79 13.78 21.74
CA HIS A 343 9.18 14.95 21.12
C HIS A 343 8.83 14.64 19.67
N LEU A 344 7.53 14.54 19.44
CA LEU A 344 6.92 14.11 18.20
C LEU A 344 5.96 15.20 17.71
N ILE A 345 5.90 15.39 16.40
CA ILE A 345 4.82 16.15 15.76
C ILE A 345 4.10 15.15 14.85
N ASN A 346 2.81 14.94 15.11
CA ASN A 346 1.96 14.02 14.38
C ASN A 346 0.98 14.83 13.53
N GLY A 347 0.87 14.49 12.25
CA GLY A 347 -0.14 15.06 11.34
C GLY A 347 -1.17 13.99 11.00
N ASN A 348 -2.43 14.34 11.18
CA ASN A 348 -3.59 13.49 10.90
C ASN A 348 -4.69 14.29 10.16
N ASP A 349 -5.81 13.64 9.84
CA ASP A 349 -6.92 14.28 9.13
C ASP A 349 -7.57 15.45 9.89
N GLY A 350 -7.34 15.56 11.20
CA GLY A 350 -7.78 16.67 12.03
C GLY A 350 -6.85 17.88 12.07
N GLY A 351 -5.62 17.79 11.54
CA GLY A 351 -4.62 18.86 11.52
C GLY A 351 -3.25 18.49 12.07
#